data_AF-A0A3B8I051-F1
#
_entry.id   AF-A0A3B8I051-F1
#
_cell.length_a   1.000
_cell.length_b   1.000
_cell.length_c   1.000
_cell.angle_alpha   90.00
_cell.angle_beta   90.00
_cell.angle_gamma   90.00
#
_symmetry.space_group_name_H-M   'P 1'
#
loop_
_entity.id
_entity.type
_entity.pdbx_description
1 polymer ?
#
loop_
_entity_poly.entity_id
_entity_poly.type
_entity_poly.pdbx_seq_one_letter_code
_entity_poly.pdbx_strand_id
1 'polypeptide(L)'
;MAKLPAKEEMLQYKYNVPATNWMNTPVDFKPGTFCYGAKGKNLQIVGLPNARDWSPSDADWKLPENWQEIILEGMAERLSKYRSFRLFMDVCVRCGACADKCHFYMGSGDPKNMPVLRAELLRSVYKRYFTTSGKLFGHLVGARDLT
;
A
#
# COMPACT_ATOMS: atom_id res chain seq x y z
N MET A 1 7.92 21.39 -2.17
CA MET A 1 6.46 21.19 -2.10
C MET A 1 5.99 21.10 -3.54
N ALA A 2 5.15 20.13 -3.91
CA ALA A 2 4.63 20.04 -5.28
C ALA A 2 3.82 21.31 -5.61
N LYS A 3 3.90 21.78 -6.86
CA LYS A 3 3.01 22.85 -7.32
C LYS A 3 1.58 22.30 -7.30
N LEU A 4 0.64 23.08 -6.76
CA LEU A 4 -0.76 22.70 -6.79
C LEU A 4 -1.24 22.76 -8.25
N PRO A 5 -1.92 21.71 -8.74
CA PRO A 5 -2.55 21.74 -10.06
C PRO A 5 -3.66 22.79 -10.11
N ALA A 6 -4.05 23.20 -11.32
CA ALA A 6 -5.18 24.11 -11.49
C ALA A 6 -6.49 23.43 -11.04
N LYS A 7 -7.48 24.23 -10.62
CA LYS A 7 -8.76 23.69 -10.13
C LYS A 7 -9.46 22.86 -11.21
N GLU A 8 -9.41 23.33 -12.45
CA GLU A 8 -10.01 22.69 -13.62
C GLU A 8 -9.35 21.33 -13.87
N GLU A 9 -8.03 21.23 -13.72
CA GLU A 9 -7.27 19.98 -13.86
C GLU A 9 -7.65 18.97 -12.76
N MET A 10 -7.87 19.43 -11.52
CA MET A 10 -8.29 18.57 -10.41
C MET A 10 -9.70 18.00 -10.59
N LEU A 11 -10.58 18.72 -11.28
CA LEU A 11 -11.95 18.27 -11.55
C LEU A 11 -12.03 17.26 -12.70
N GLN A 12 -10.94 17.06 -13.46
CA GLN A 12 -10.89 16.09 -14.56
C GLN A 12 -10.44 14.71 -14.08
N TYR A 13 -11.32 13.96 -13.40
CA TYR A 13 -11.10 12.55 -13.11
C TYR A 13 -12.10 11.67 -13.87
N LYS A 14 -11.66 10.46 -14.23
CA LYS A 14 -12.49 9.44 -14.88
C LYS A 14 -12.53 8.22 -13.99
N TYR A 15 -13.70 7.65 -13.77
CA TYR A 15 -13.88 6.37 -13.05
C TYR A 15 -13.57 5.16 -13.93
N ASN A 16 -12.70 5.30 -14.93
CA ASN A 16 -12.35 4.22 -15.83
C ASN A 16 -11.50 3.21 -15.06
N VAL A 17 -11.99 1.98 -14.96
CA VAL A 17 -11.25 0.87 -14.37
C VAL A 17 -10.25 0.37 -15.42
N PRO A 18 -8.95 0.21 -15.08
CA PRO A 18 -7.99 -0.40 -15.99
C PRO A 18 -8.45 -1.79 -16.46
N ALA A 19 -8.19 -2.13 -17.72
CA ALA A 19 -8.49 -3.45 -18.26
C ALA A 19 -7.55 -4.55 -17.71
N THR A 20 -6.40 -4.15 -17.17
CA THR A 20 -5.41 -5.05 -16.61
C THR A 20 -5.78 -5.46 -15.18
N ASN A 21 -5.28 -6.63 -14.75
CA ASN A 21 -5.38 -7.04 -13.36
C ASN A 21 -4.70 -6.00 -12.45
N TRP A 22 -5.24 -5.78 -11.24
CA TRP A 22 -4.72 -4.80 -10.29
C TRP A 22 -3.24 -5.03 -9.92
N MET A 23 -2.77 -6.28 -9.92
CA MET A 23 -1.36 -6.63 -9.65
C MET A 23 -0.43 -6.21 -10.79
N ASN A 24 -0.94 -6.14 -12.03
CA ASN A 24 -0.18 -5.82 -13.23
C ASN A 24 -0.38 -4.37 -13.68
N THR A 25 -1.32 -3.65 -13.07
CA THR A 25 -1.51 -2.24 -13.35
C THR A 25 -0.30 -1.50 -12.77
N PRO A 26 0.45 -0.68 -13.54
CA PRO A 26 1.53 0.12 -12.98
C PRO A 26 1.00 1.21 -12.05
N VAL A 27 1.81 1.65 -11.09
CA VAL A 27 1.50 2.83 -10.25
C VAL A 27 2.17 4.04 -10.89
N ASP A 28 1.41 5.11 -11.09
CA ASP A 28 1.94 6.39 -11.58
C ASP A 28 2.21 7.33 -10.40
N PHE A 29 3.49 7.60 -10.12
CA PHE A 29 3.92 8.47 -9.03
C PHE A 29 3.88 9.94 -9.46
N LYS A 30 2.69 10.53 -9.44
CA LYS A 30 2.52 11.95 -9.74
C LYS A 30 2.96 12.82 -8.56
N PRO A 31 3.74 13.89 -8.79
CA PRO A 31 4.07 14.83 -7.73
C PRO A 31 2.81 15.37 -7.03
N GLY A 32 2.77 15.28 -5.70
CA GLY A 32 1.62 15.71 -4.90
C GLY A 32 0.55 14.64 -4.64
N THR A 33 0.67 13.42 -5.19
CA THR A 33 -0.31 12.33 -4.96
C THR A 33 0.17 11.27 -3.96
N PHE A 34 1.30 11.49 -3.29
CA PHE A 34 1.86 10.60 -2.28
C PHE A 34 2.37 11.38 -1.06
N CYS A 35 2.45 10.70 0.08
CA CYS A 35 2.98 11.28 1.31
C CYS A 35 4.51 11.34 1.24
N TYR A 36 5.07 12.54 1.40
CA TYR A 36 6.51 12.74 1.46
C TYR A 36 7.08 12.29 2.80
N GLY A 37 8.30 11.75 2.79
CA GLY A 37 9.04 11.44 4.00
C GLY A 37 9.34 12.70 4.82
N ALA A 38 9.30 12.56 6.16
CA ALA A 38 9.79 13.61 7.03
C ALA A 38 11.33 13.67 6.96
N LYS A 39 11.89 14.87 7.19
CA LYS A 39 13.35 15.07 7.17
C LYS A 39 14.02 14.21 8.25
N GLY A 40 15.11 13.54 7.91
CA GLY A 40 15.89 12.68 8.78
C GLY A 40 16.30 13.36 10.08
N LYS A 41 16.72 14.63 10.01
CA LYS A 41 17.05 15.43 11.20
C LYS A 41 15.90 15.52 12.21
N ASN A 42 14.65 15.63 11.74
CA ASN A 42 13.48 15.72 12.62
C ASN A 42 13.14 14.34 13.20
N LEU A 43 13.31 13.28 12.40
CA LEU A 43 13.13 11.89 12.84
C LEU A 43 14.14 11.50 13.93
N GLN A 44 15.39 11.97 13.82
CA GLN A 44 16.43 11.75 14.83
C GLN A 44 16.09 12.44 16.16
N ILE A 45 15.58 13.67 16.12
CA ILE A 45 15.19 14.42 17.32
C ILE A 45 14.14 13.66 18.14
N VAL A 46 13.17 13.00 17.49
CA VAL A 46 12.12 12.21 18.17
C VAL A 46 12.52 10.75 18.41
N GLY A 47 13.77 10.38 18.13
CA GLY A 47 14.29 9.03 18.38
C GLY A 47 13.63 7.93 17.54
N LEU A 48 13.13 8.25 16.34
CA LEU A 48 12.54 7.24 15.46
C LEU A 48 13.64 6.30 14.90
N PRO A 49 13.37 4.98 14.82
CA PRO A 49 14.32 4.03 14.25
C PRO A 49 14.53 4.32 12.75
N ASN A 50 15.76 4.09 12.27
CA ASN A 50 16.15 4.30 10.86
C ASN A 50 15.83 5.71 10.31
N ALA A 51 16.14 6.74 11.09
CA ALA A 51 15.94 8.14 10.72
C ALA A 51 16.88 8.58 9.58
N ARG A 52 16.31 8.85 8.40
CA ARG A 52 17.04 9.19 7.17
C ARG A 52 16.18 10.03 6.22
N ASP A 53 16.84 10.69 5.27
CA ASP A 53 16.17 11.37 4.16
C ASP A 53 15.91 10.40 3.00
N TRP A 54 14.65 10.30 2.58
CA TRP A 54 14.18 9.53 1.44
C TRP A 54 12.87 10.11 0.90
N SER A 55 12.56 9.83 -0.37
CA SER A 55 11.29 10.16 -1.02
C SER A 55 10.72 8.93 -1.75
N PRO A 56 9.39 8.76 -1.85
CA PRO A 56 8.78 7.69 -2.65
C PRO A 56 9.19 7.70 -4.13
N SER A 57 9.65 8.85 -4.64
CA SER A 57 10.16 9.01 -6.01
C SER A 57 11.59 8.51 -6.19
N ASP A 58 12.32 8.27 -5.11
CA ASP A 58 13.72 7.85 -5.17
C ASP A 58 13.80 6.36 -5.52
N ALA A 59 14.79 5.98 -6.34
CA ALA A 59 15.00 4.58 -6.71
C ALA A 59 15.46 3.72 -5.52
N ASP A 60 16.17 4.32 -4.57
CA ASP A 60 16.62 3.67 -3.34
C ASP A 60 16.08 4.40 -2.10
N TRP A 61 15.36 3.67 -1.26
CA TRP A 61 14.77 4.18 -0.01
C TRP A 61 15.70 4.02 1.19
N LYS A 62 16.94 3.55 0.98
CA LYS A 62 17.99 3.39 2.00
C LYS A 62 17.49 2.56 3.18
N LEU A 63 16.82 1.46 2.89
CA LEU A 63 16.29 0.56 3.90
C LEU A 63 17.45 -0.26 4.51
N PRO A 64 17.33 -0.72 5.77
CA PRO A 64 18.30 -1.65 6.34
C PRO A 64 18.35 -2.94 5.52
N GLU A 65 19.48 -3.64 5.50
CA GLU A 65 19.64 -4.87 4.69
C GLU A 65 18.56 -5.92 4.97
N ASN A 66 18.16 -6.05 6.23
CA ASN A 66 17.15 -7.01 6.71
C ASN A 66 15.72 -6.45 6.75
N TRP A 67 15.40 -5.41 5.97
CA TRP A 67 14.08 -4.75 6.04
C TRP A 67 12.90 -5.70 5.78
N GLN A 68 13.07 -6.69 4.90
CA GLN A 68 12.01 -7.67 4.61
C GLN A 68 11.70 -8.52 5.84
N GLU A 69 12.73 -8.99 6.53
CA GLU A 69 12.62 -9.78 7.75
C GLU A 69 11.91 -8.98 8.84
N ILE A 70 12.32 -7.73 9.06
CA ILE A 70 11.69 -6.82 10.02
C ILE A 70 10.18 -6.69 9.77
N ILE A 71 9.77 -6.54 8.51
CA ILE A 71 8.36 -6.42 8.14
C ILE A 71 7.60 -7.74 8.36
N LEU A 72 8.17 -8.86 7.94
CA LEU A 72 7.54 -10.18 8.08
C LEU A 72 7.41 -10.59 9.55
N GLU A 73 8.44 -10.39 10.36
CA GLU A 73 8.41 -10.65 11.80
C GLU A 73 7.40 -9.75 12.51
N GLY A 74 7.42 -8.45 12.21
CA GLY A 74 6.44 -7.50 12.77
C GLY A 74 5.00 -7.84 12.40
N MET A 75 4.78 -8.38 11.20
CA MET A 75 3.48 -8.87 10.76
C MET A 75 3.09 -10.16 11.49
N ALA A 76 4.02 -11.11 11.65
CA ALA A 76 3.82 -12.36 12.39
C ALA A 76 3.40 -12.09 13.85
N GLU A 77 4.10 -11.18 14.52
CA GLU A 77 3.80 -10.74 15.89
C GLU A 77 2.38 -10.17 16.00
N ARG A 78 1.98 -9.30 15.06
CA ARG A 78 0.63 -8.69 15.07
C ARG A 78 -0.46 -9.72 14.78
N LEU A 79 -0.20 -10.68 13.90
CA LEU A 79 -1.12 -11.77 13.59
C LEU A 79 -1.34 -12.72 14.78
N SER A 80 -0.30 -12.97 15.59
CA SER A 80 -0.43 -13.79 16.81
C SER A 80 -1.10 -13.04 17.95
N LYS A 81 -0.80 -11.75 18.11
CA LYS A 81 -1.31 -10.92 19.20
C LYS A 81 -2.74 -10.41 18.99
N TYR A 82 -3.11 -10.06 17.75
CA TYR A 82 -4.39 -9.39 17.47
C TYR A 82 -5.29 -10.22 16.55
N ARG A 83 -6.32 -10.85 17.15
CA ARG A 83 -7.36 -11.56 16.41
C ARG A 83 -8.05 -10.68 15.36
N SER A 84 -8.29 -9.41 15.68
CA SER A 84 -8.90 -8.45 14.75
C SER A 84 -8.08 -8.30 13.47
N PHE A 85 -6.76 -8.17 13.59
CA PHE A 85 -5.87 -8.07 12.44
C PHE A 85 -5.94 -9.31 11.55
N ARG A 86 -5.89 -10.50 12.16
CA ARG A 86 -6.04 -11.77 11.42
C ARG A 86 -7.39 -11.86 10.70
N LEU A 87 -8.49 -11.55 11.37
CA LEU A 87 -9.83 -11.56 10.76
C LEU A 87 -9.94 -10.58 9.60
N PHE A 88 -9.37 -9.37 9.71
CA PHE A 88 -9.38 -8.41 8.60
C PHE A 88 -8.57 -8.88 7.39
N MET A 89 -7.55 -9.72 7.59
CA MET A 89 -6.82 -10.33 6.47
C MET A 89 -7.64 -11.42 5.76
N ASP A 90 -8.43 -12.19 6.52
CA ASP A 90 -9.15 -13.39 6.03
C ASP A 90 -10.56 -13.11 5.49
N VAL A 91 -11.30 -12.18 6.10
CA VAL A 91 -12.75 -12.04 5.88
C VAL A 91 -13.12 -11.21 4.65
N CYS A 92 -12.20 -10.40 4.12
CA CYS A 92 -12.53 -9.51 3.00
C CYS A 92 -12.86 -10.31 1.72
N VAL A 93 -14.14 -10.34 1.35
CA VAL A 93 -14.64 -10.98 0.12
C VAL A 93 -14.57 -10.08 -1.13
N ARG A 94 -13.93 -8.91 -1.04
CA ARG A 94 -13.80 -7.94 -2.14
C ARG A 94 -15.14 -7.46 -2.72
N CYS A 95 -16.18 -7.33 -1.90
CA CYS A 95 -17.51 -6.90 -2.35
C CYS A 95 -17.59 -5.46 -2.87
N GLY A 96 -16.60 -4.61 -2.56
CA GLY A 96 -16.57 -3.23 -3.03
C GLY A 96 -17.49 -2.25 -2.28
N ALA A 97 -18.22 -2.70 -1.26
CA ALA A 97 -19.15 -1.86 -0.49
C ALA A 97 -18.48 -0.66 0.24
N CYS A 98 -17.16 -0.64 0.35
CA CYS A 98 -16.41 0.46 0.92
C CYS A 98 -15.93 1.48 -0.13
N ALA A 99 -16.04 1.19 -1.43
CA ALA A 99 -15.48 2.03 -2.49
C ALA A 99 -16.20 3.38 -2.58
N ASP A 100 -17.53 3.37 -2.55
CA ASP A 100 -18.39 4.55 -2.68
C ASP A 100 -18.32 5.50 -1.47
N LYS A 101 -17.71 5.09 -0.36
CA LYS A 101 -17.49 5.94 0.83
C LYS A 101 -16.10 6.55 0.89
N CYS A 102 -15.19 6.12 0.01
CA CYS A 102 -13.79 6.51 0.10
C CYS A 102 -13.53 7.82 -0.64
N HIS A 103 -13.20 8.88 0.11
CA HIS A 103 -12.84 10.19 -0.47
C HIS A 103 -11.66 10.12 -1.46
N PHE A 104 -10.67 9.25 -1.20
CA PHE A 104 -9.55 9.09 -2.12
C PHE A 104 -10.00 8.50 -3.46
N TYR A 105 -10.82 7.45 -3.43
CA TYR A 105 -11.34 6.86 -4.67
C TYR A 105 -12.32 7.80 -5.38
N MET A 106 -13.24 8.43 -4.65
CA MET A 106 -14.19 9.37 -5.23
C MET A 106 -13.49 10.56 -5.89
N GLY A 107 -12.43 11.09 -5.26
CA GLY A 107 -11.69 12.23 -5.78
C GLY A 107 -10.67 11.90 -6.87
N SER A 108 -10.15 10.66 -6.93
CA SER A 108 -9.13 10.29 -7.92
C SER A 108 -9.66 9.43 -9.08
N GLY A 109 -10.78 8.74 -8.88
CA GLY A 109 -11.29 7.72 -9.81
C GLY A 109 -10.43 6.46 -9.94
N ASP A 110 -9.27 6.40 -9.27
CA ASP A 110 -8.30 5.31 -9.36
C ASP A 110 -8.72 4.12 -8.48
N PRO A 111 -9.05 2.96 -9.06
CA PRO A 111 -9.43 1.77 -8.30
C PRO A 111 -8.41 1.37 -7.23
N LYS A 112 -7.11 1.64 -7.41
CA LYS A 112 -6.08 1.34 -6.40
C LYS A 112 -6.25 2.14 -5.11
N ASN A 113 -6.93 3.28 -5.17
CA ASN A 113 -7.29 4.07 -4.00
C ASN A 113 -8.56 3.59 -3.30
N MET A 114 -9.28 2.61 -3.86
CA MET A 114 -10.40 1.95 -3.16
C MET A 114 -9.88 1.24 -1.90
N PRO A 115 -10.65 1.25 -0.78
CA PRO A 115 -10.19 0.61 0.45
C PRO A 115 -9.90 -0.90 0.29
N VAL A 116 -10.65 -1.60 -0.58
CA VAL A 116 -10.39 -3.01 -0.90
C VAL A 116 -8.97 -3.20 -1.43
N LEU A 117 -8.59 -2.46 -2.48
CA LEU A 117 -7.30 -2.62 -3.16
C LEU A 117 -6.14 -2.09 -2.33
N ARG A 118 -6.33 -1.00 -1.57
CA ARG A 118 -5.32 -0.56 -0.59
C ARG A 118 -5.04 -1.65 0.44
N ALA A 119 -6.07 -2.32 0.94
CA ALA A 119 -5.91 -3.45 1.85
C ALA A 119 -5.34 -4.70 1.14
N GLU A 120 -5.54 -4.88 -0.17
CA GLU A 120 -4.90 -5.97 -0.93
C GLU A 120 -3.38 -5.85 -0.94
N LEU A 121 -2.80 -4.64 -0.89
CA LEU A 121 -1.34 -4.47 -0.86
C LEU A 121 -0.69 -5.24 0.29
N LEU A 122 -1.34 -5.22 1.46
CA LEU A 122 -0.92 -5.97 2.65
C LEU A 122 -1.41 -7.41 2.62
N ARG A 123 -2.66 -7.65 2.19
CA ARG A 123 -3.25 -9.01 2.15
C ARG A 123 -2.58 -9.93 1.13
N SER A 124 -1.99 -9.40 0.06
CA SER A 124 -1.22 -10.20 -0.90
C SER A 124 0.08 -10.72 -0.30
N VAL A 125 0.75 -9.91 0.54
CA VAL A 125 1.94 -10.31 1.29
C VAL A 125 1.53 -11.29 2.39
N TYR A 126 0.45 -11.00 3.11
CA TYR A 126 -0.13 -11.94 4.08
C TYR A 126 -0.32 -13.33 3.49
N LYS A 127 -1.02 -13.42 2.34
CA LYS A 127 -1.27 -14.70 1.67
C LYS A 127 0.03 -15.39 1.33
N ARG A 128 0.99 -14.67 0.73
CA ARG A 128 2.27 -15.21 0.28
C ARG A 128 3.04 -15.90 1.41
N TYR A 129 3.14 -15.27 2.57
CA TYR A 129 4.05 -15.72 3.63
C TYR A 129 3.34 -16.46 4.78
N PHE A 130 2.04 -16.26 4.98
CA PHE A 130 1.31 -16.75 6.16
C PHE A 130 0.18 -17.73 5.86
N THR A 131 -0.15 -17.99 4.59
CA THR A 131 -1.19 -18.96 4.21
C THR A 131 -0.63 -20.08 3.35
N THR A 132 -1.11 -21.31 3.54
CA THR A 132 -0.70 -22.46 2.74
C THR A 132 -1.06 -22.27 1.27
N SER A 133 -2.24 -21.72 0.98
CA SER A 133 -2.70 -21.46 -0.38
C SER A 133 -1.83 -20.42 -1.09
N GLY A 134 -1.46 -19.33 -0.42
CA GLY A 134 -0.58 -18.32 -1.02
C GLY A 134 0.86 -18.80 -1.22
N LYS A 135 1.38 -19.68 -0.37
CA LYS A 135 2.69 -20.31 -0.57
C LYS A 135 2.69 -21.22 -1.80
N LEU A 136 1.64 -22.02 -1.98
CA LEU A 136 1.57 -23.02 -3.05
C LEU A 136 1.13 -22.43 -4.40
N PHE A 137 0.10 -21.58 -4.41
CA PHE A 137 -0.52 -21.07 -5.63
C PHE A 137 -0.07 -19.65 -6.02
N GLY A 138 0.63 -18.95 -5.13
CA GLY A 138 1.24 -17.65 -5.41
C GLY A 138 0.27 -16.65 -6.04
N HIS A 139 0.65 -16.12 -7.20
CA HIS A 139 -0.10 -15.11 -7.93
C HIS A 139 -1.55 -15.53 -8.25
N LEU A 140 -1.84 -16.83 -8.41
CA LEU A 140 -3.19 -17.32 -8.72
C LEU A 140 -4.22 -16.98 -7.63
N VAL A 141 -3.79 -16.92 -6.37
CA VAL A 141 -4.65 -16.52 -5.23
C VAL A 141 -4.47 -15.05 -4.84
N GLY A 142 -3.73 -14.29 -5.66
CA GLY A 142 -3.35 -12.91 -5.42
C GLY A 142 -2.28 -12.75 -4.34
N ALA A 143 -1.43 -13.75 -4.15
CA ALA A 143 -0.25 -13.64 -3.30
C ALA A 143 0.92 -13.08 -4.11
N ARG A 144 1.68 -12.14 -3.52
CA ARG A 144 2.89 -11.56 -4.12
C ARG A 144 4.02 -11.48 -3.10
N ASP A 145 5.25 -11.58 -3.59
CA ASP A 145 6.43 -11.36 -2.76
C ASP A 145 6.48 -9.92 -2.24
N LEU A 146 7.12 -9.74 -1.09
CA LEU A 146 7.36 -8.43 -0.51
C LEU A 146 8.48 -7.75 -1.31
N THR A 147 8.18 -6.59 -1.89
CA THR A 147 9.05 -5.82 -2.80
C THR A 147 9.16 -4.37 -2.36
#